data_AF-A0A6N7Q3P9-F1
#
_entry.id   AF-A0A6N7Q3P9-F1
#
_cell.length_a   1.000
_cell.length_b   1.000
_cell.length_c   1.000
_cell.angle_alpha   90.00
_cell.angle_beta   90.00
_cell.angle_gamma   90.00
#
_symmetry.space_group_name_H-M   'P 1'
#
loop_
_entity.id
_entity.type
_entity.pdbx_description
1 polymer ?
#
loop_
_entity_poly.entity_id
_entity_poly.type
_entity_poly.pdbx_seq_one_letter_code
_entity_poly.pdbx_strand_id
1 'polypeptide(L)'
;MKLLDFTAEGLRFPDGTHSFRAAQSGAPHDVVLVTGPPTSGKTSFLLAIAALKEAFGPYGSPPDLRRLLRPGKNRGVLGATWLLSEDEAARAHLSAREQRTLVEFGPGAEKRTGDPSLRNVFTPFSRAPTLGKLELFPQNRGLRVDQWRFPHEPLSAAVEEGRRLRGDPDKYTSLRRALFDLVNEQAARVAEALGSRGIAVRADVPDLLAPFKHAIATMLPELRLTAVRLREGSVSLELLRRDGRTVTLEEVSASEEQALLFALAHGAMQFHHSVLLVDEPELHQHSAHHAELLLRLAKLGSGNQILAATGSEPLVARFPAEQVIDLGKAARGAVVK
;
A
#
# COMPACT_ATOMS: atom_id res chain seq x y z
N MET A 1 5.85 -2.74 11.47
CA MET A 1 5.04 -3.96 11.59
C MET A 1 5.27 -4.86 10.39
N LYS A 2 5.28 -6.19 10.57
CA LYS A 2 5.37 -7.21 9.50
C LYS A 2 4.38 -8.35 9.78
N LEU A 3 3.87 -8.99 8.74
CA LEU A 3 3.07 -10.21 8.82
C LEU A 3 4.00 -11.43 8.73
N LEU A 4 3.82 -12.37 9.65
CA LEU A 4 4.64 -13.58 9.77
C LEU A 4 3.89 -14.81 9.30
N ASP A 5 2.62 -14.93 9.71
CA ASP A 5 1.76 -16.04 9.39
C ASP A 5 0.32 -15.52 9.20
N PHE A 6 -0.44 -16.13 8.29
CA PHE A 6 -1.85 -15.82 8.06
C PHE A 6 -2.66 -17.10 7.91
N THR A 7 -3.68 -17.25 8.74
CA THR A 7 -4.59 -18.41 8.75
C THR A 7 -5.97 -17.98 8.27
N ALA A 8 -6.58 -18.79 7.42
CA ALA A 8 -7.90 -18.54 6.89
C ALA A 8 -8.71 -19.82 6.77
N GLU A 9 -9.98 -19.76 7.14
CA GLU A 9 -10.93 -20.85 6.95
C GLU A 9 -12.29 -20.31 6.48
N GLY A 10 -12.94 -21.02 5.55
CA GLY A 10 -14.28 -20.69 5.06
C GLY A 10 -14.32 -19.55 4.04
N LEU A 11 -13.17 -19.12 3.54
CA LEU A 11 -13.04 -17.96 2.65
C LEU A 11 -13.01 -18.32 1.17
N ARG A 12 -13.08 -17.30 0.29
CA ARG A 12 -13.03 -17.42 -1.18
C ARG A 12 -11.67 -17.86 -1.76
N PHE A 13 -10.78 -18.37 -0.93
CA PHE A 13 -9.51 -18.98 -1.28
C PHE A 13 -9.31 -20.24 -0.40
N PRO A 14 -8.33 -21.11 -0.70
CA PRO A 14 -8.14 -22.35 0.06
C PRO A 14 -7.89 -22.09 1.54
N ASP A 15 -8.42 -22.98 2.36
CA ASP A 15 -8.23 -22.91 3.81
C ASP A 15 -6.79 -23.33 4.15
N GLY A 16 -6.24 -22.78 5.23
CA GLY A 16 -4.91 -23.15 5.70
C GLY A 16 -4.17 -22.01 6.40
N THR A 17 -2.91 -22.29 6.74
CA THR A 17 -1.96 -21.30 7.26
C THR A 17 -0.88 -21.05 6.23
N HIS A 18 -0.64 -19.78 5.94
CA HIS A 18 0.33 -19.30 4.98
C HIS A 18 1.43 -18.55 5.72
N SER A 19 2.67 -19.04 5.59
CA SER A 19 3.85 -18.42 6.20
C SER A 19 4.45 -17.37 5.27
N PHE A 20 4.91 -16.28 5.86
CA PHE A 20 5.68 -15.21 5.22
C PHE A 20 7.13 -15.18 5.75
N ARG A 21 7.57 -16.25 6.41
CA ARG A 21 8.89 -16.37 7.03
C ARG A 21 9.86 -17.12 6.13
N ALA A 22 11.12 -16.67 6.15
CA ALA A 22 12.23 -17.45 5.62
C ALA A 22 12.43 -18.72 6.46
N ALA A 23 12.53 -19.88 5.81
CA ALA A 23 12.56 -21.18 6.47
C ALA A 23 13.75 -21.34 7.43
N GLN A 24 14.89 -20.72 7.11
CA GLN A 24 16.12 -20.87 7.88
C GLN A 24 16.19 -19.94 9.09
N SER A 25 15.75 -18.69 8.95
CA SER A 25 15.93 -17.65 9.98
C SER A 25 14.65 -17.33 10.75
N GLY A 26 13.48 -17.74 10.26
CA GLY A 26 12.18 -17.35 10.80
C GLY A 26 11.84 -15.86 10.61
N ALA A 27 12.72 -15.11 9.93
CA ALA A 27 12.53 -13.68 9.65
C ALA A 27 11.47 -13.47 8.56
N PRO A 28 10.69 -12.37 8.61
CA PRO A 28 9.73 -12.05 7.55
C PRO A 28 10.47 -11.77 6.23
N HIS A 29 9.92 -12.28 5.13
CA HIS A 29 10.31 -11.83 3.80
C HIS A 29 9.85 -10.40 3.55
N ASP A 30 10.69 -9.61 2.87
CA ASP A 30 10.33 -8.24 2.46
C ASP A 30 9.38 -8.22 1.26
N VAL A 31 9.41 -9.27 0.42
CA VAL A 31 8.48 -9.43 -0.70
C VAL A 31 7.96 -10.87 -0.69
N VAL A 32 6.63 -11.02 -0.77
CA VAL A 32 5.96 -12.31 -0.93
C VAL A 32 4.95 -12.20 -2.06
N LEU A 33 4.94 -13.18 -2.95
CA LEU A 33 3.98 -13.30 -4.04
C LEU A 33 2.85 -14.24 -3.66
N VAL A 34 1.62 -13.83 -3.91
CA VAL A 34 0.42 -14.66 -3.82
C VAL A 34 -0.03 -14.96 -5.24
N THR A 35 0.10 -16.22 -5.66
CA THR A 35 -0.19 -16.66 -7.03
C THR A 35 -1.22 -17.78 -7.05
N GLY A 36 -1.61 -18.19 -8.26
CA GLY A 36 -2.57 -19.25 -8.51
C GLY A 36 -3.39 -18.98 -9.77
N PRO A 37 -4.16 -19.97 -10.23
CA PRO A 37 -4.97 -19.86 -11.44
C PRO A 37 -6.00 -18.72 -11.35
N PRO A 38 -6.63 -18.33 -12.48
CA PRO A 38 -7.80 -17.45 -12.44
C PRO A 38 -8.81 -17.94 -11.41
N THR A 39 -9.48 -17.03 -10.71
CA THR A 39 -10.47 -17.32 -9.66
C THR A 39 -9.95 -18.02 -8.38
N SER A 40 -8.65 -18.21 -8.21
CA SER A 40 -8.07 -18.81 -6.98
C SER A 40 -8.23 -17.97 -5.70
N GLY A 41 -8.76 -16.76 -5.81
CA GLY A 41 -9.02 -15.87 -4.67
C GLY A 41 -7.85 -14.97 -4.26
N LYS A 42 -6.88 -14.71 -5.14
CA LYS A 42 -5.71 -13.83 -4.85
C LYS A 42 -6.11 -12.45 -4.28
N THR A 43 -7.03 -11.73 -4.95
CA THR A 43 -7.58 -10.47 -4.42
C THR A 43 -8.29 -10.66 -3.09
N SER A 44 -9.06 -11.75 -2.94
CA SER A 44 -9.76 -12.05 -1.68
C SER A 44 -8.78 -12.34 -0.53
N PHE A 45 -7.63 -12.91 -0.81
CA PHE A 45 -6.55 -13.14 0.16
C PHE A 45 -6.01 -11.81 0.71
N LEU A 46 -5.67 -10.86 -0.16
CA LEU A 46 -5.22 -9.53 0.28
C LEU A 46 -6.31 -8.78 1.06
N LEU A 47 -7.55 -8.80 0.56
CA LEU A 47 -8.68 -8.18 1.25
C LEU A 47 -8.95 -8.79 2.63
N ALA A 48 -8.68 -10.08 2.80
CA ALA A 48 -8.85 -10.76 4.07
C ALA A 48 -7.80 -10.35 5.10
N ILE A 49 -6.54 -10.14 4.69
CA ILE A 49 -5.49 -9.55 5.55
C ILE A 49 -5.89 -8.12 5.96
N ALA A 50 -6.33 -7.30 5.00
CA ALA A 50 -6.80 -5.94 5.25
C ALA A 50 -7.98 -5.92 6.24
N ALA A 51 -8.94 -6.83 6.07
CA ALA A 51 -10.11 -6.93 6.93
C ALA A 51 -9.77 -7.42 8.34
N LEU A 52 -8.82 -8.35 8.48
CA LEU A 52 -8.31 -8.79 9.78
C LEU A 52 -7.65 -7.63 10.55
N LYS A 53 -6.81 -6.83 9.87
CA LYS A 53 -6.25 -5.60 10.45
C LYS A 53 -7.36 -4.67 10.93
N GLU A 54 -8.34 -4.36 10.07
CA GLU A 54 -9.44 -3.45 10.40
C GLU A 54 -10.32 -3.95 11.57
N ALA A 55 -10.42 -5.26 11.77
CA ALA A 55 -11.16 -5.83 12.90
C ALA A 55 -10.49 -5.54 14.27
N PHE A 56 -9.17 -5.32 14.31
CA PHE A 56 -8.43 -5.05 15.56
C PHE A 56 -8.07 -3.57 15.75
N GLY A 57 -7.89 -2.82 14.67
CA GLY A 57 -7.68 -1.38 14.73
C GLY A 57 -8.09 -0.74 13.41
N PRO A 58 -9.36 -0.32 13.29
CA PRO A 58 -9.85 0.22 12.03
C PRO A 58 -9.30 1.62 11.77
N TYR A 59 -9.02 1.92 10.50
CA TYR A 59 -8.83 3.29 10.02
C TYR A 59 -10.17 3.98 9.73
N GLY A 60 -11.23 3.22 9.46
CA GLY A 60 -12.56 3.75 9.19
C GLY A 60 -13.67 2.84 9.69
N SER A 61 -14.76 2.73 8.94
CA SER A 61 -15.77 1.70 9.26
C SER A 61 -15.22 0.32 8.89
N PRO A 62 -15.17 -0.64 9.84
CA PRO A 62 -14.72 -1.99 9.56
C PRO A 62 -15.51 -2.63 8.41
N PRO A 63 -14.87 -3.42 7.54
CA PRO A 63 -15.59 -4.14 6.48
C PRO A 63 -16.46 -5.26 7.05
N ASP A 64 -17.55 -5.58 6.36
CA ASP A 64 -18.36 -6.76 6.68
C ASP A 64 -17.61 -8.04 6.27
N LEU A 65 -17.03 -8.74 7.25
CA LEU A 65 -16.25 -9.97 7.05
C LEU A 65 -17.03 -11.07 6.34
N ARG A 66 -18.37 -11.09 6.47
CA ARG A 66 -19.21 -12.11 5.82
C ARG A 66 -19.14 -12.04 4.29
N ARG A 67 -18.76 -10.88 3.73
CA ARG A 67 -18.54 -10.73 2.27
C ARG A 67 -17.36 -11.55 1.76
N LEU A 68 -16.42 -11.92 2.63
CA LEU A 68 -15.26 -12.73 2.28
C LEU A 68 -15.57 -14.23 2.24
N LEU A 69 -16.70 -14.67 2.80
CA LEU A 69 -17.09 -16.07 2.84
C LEU A 69 -17.23 -16.66 1.43
N ARG A 70 -16.80 -17.91 1.29
CA ARG A 70 -17.07 -18.74 0.11
C ARG A 70 -18.58 -19.01 0.00
N PRO A 71 -19.13 -19.12 -1.22
CA PRO A 71 -20.50 -19.62 -1.39
C PRO A 71 -20.74 -20.92 -0.61
N GLY A 72 -21.86 -20.99 0.10
CA GLY A 72 -22.24 -22.15 0.93
C GLY A 72 -21.61 -22.20 2.33
N LYS A 73 -20.64 -21.34 2.67
CA LYS A 73 -20.12 -21.19 4.03
C LYS A 73 -20.89 -20.10 4.78
N ASN A 74 -21.24 -20.39 6.03
CA ASN A 74 -21.90 -19.44 6.93
C ASN A 74 -20.99 -18.98 8.08
N ARG A 75 -19.79 -19.56 8.20
CA ARG A 75 -18.78 -19.25 9.21
C ARG A 75 -17.41 -19.16 8.57
N GLY A 76 -16.56 -18.30 9.13
CA GLY A 76 -15.17 -18.14 8.72
C GLY A 76 -14.27 -17.80 9.88
N VAL A 77 -12.97 -18.05 9.68
CA VAL A 77 -11.90 -17.78 10.64
C VAL A 77 -10.81 -17.01 9.91
N LEU A 78 -10.30 -15.96 10.56
CA LEU A 78 -9.14 -15.20 10.13
C LEU A 78 -8.15 -15.07 11.27
N GLY A 79 -6.92 -15.52 11.04
CA GLY A 79 -5.82 -15.46 12.01
C GLY A 79 -4.58 -14.83 11.41
N ALA A 80 -3.79 -14.14 12.23
CA ALA A 80 -2.47 -13.66 11.83
C ALA A 80 -1.51 -13.61 13.01
N THR A 81 -0.24 -13.80 12.68
CA THR A 81 0.89 -13.50 13.55
C THR A 81 1.62 -12.28 13.00
N TRP A 82 1.77 -11.24 13.82
CA TRP A 82 2.41 -9.98 13.47
C TRP A 82 3.74 -9.84 14.22
N LEU A 83 4.76 -9.34 13.54
CA LEU A 83 6.00 -8.87 14.17
C LEU A 83 5.98 -7.34 14.25
N LEU A 84 6.00 -6.83 15.46
CA LEU A 84 6.11 -5.40 15.73
C LEU A 84 7.58 -4.96 15.77
N SER A 85 7.84 -3.70 15.40
CA SER A 85 9.09 -3.06 15.78
C SER A 85 9.16 -2.85 17.29
N GLU A 86 10.34 -2.53 17.81
CA GLU A 86 10.51 -2.20 19.23
C GLU A 86 9.68 -0.97 19.60
N ASP A 87 9.71 0.08 18.78
CA ASP A 87 8.90 1.29 18.98
C ASP A 87 7.39 1.01 18.96
N GLU A 88 6.93 0.12 18.07
CA GLU A 88 5.52 -0.28 17.99
C GLU A 88 5.09 -1.05 19.24
N ALA A 89 5.89 -2.02 19.68
CA ALA A 89 5.62 -2.80 20.89
C ALA A 89 5.66 -1.92 22.15
N ALA A 90 6.64 -1.02 22.25
CA ALA A 90 6.79 -0.09 23.37
C ALA A 90 5.61 0.89 23.45
N ARG A 91 5.20 1.48 22.31
CA ARG A 91 4.04 2.38 22.24
C ARG A 91 2.73 1.69 22.65
N ALA A 92 2.61 0.40 22.36
CA ALA A 92 1.44 -0.39 22.74
C ALA A 92 1.58 -1.06 24.12
N HIS A 93 2.69 -0.85 24.84
CA HIS A 93 2.98 -1.49 26.12
C HIS A 93 2.91 -3.03 26.08
N LEU A 94 3.33 -3.63 24.97
CA LEU A 94 3.30 -5.07 24.77
C LEU A 94 4.60 -5.72 25.27
N SER A 95 4.49 -6.84 25.97
CA SER A 95 5.64 -7.59 26.51
C SER A 95 6.41 -8.38 25.46
N ALA A 96 5.79 -8.66 24.32
CA ALA A 96 6.38 -9.39 23.20
C ALA A 96 6.17 -8.64 21.89
N ARG A 97 7.13 -8.78 20.96
CA ARG A 97 7.03 -8.20 19.62
C ARG A 97 6.20 -9.05 18.68
N GLU A 98 6.14 -10.37 18.91
CA GLU A 98 5.28 -11.27 18.15
C GLU A 98 3.89 -11.28 18.78
N GLN A 99 2.87 -10.99 17.97
CA GLN A 99 1.51 -10.77 18.42
C GLN A 99 0.53 -11.56 17.56
N ARG A 100 -0.44 -12.22 18.20
CA ARG A 100 -1.43 -13.05 17.50
C ARG A 100 -2.81 -12.41 17.55
N THR A 101 -3.49 -12.45 16.42
CA THR A 101 -4.87 -11.98 16.27
C THR A 101 -5.70 -13.06 15.59
N LEU A 102 -6.93 -13.26 16.04
CA LEU A 102 -7.90 -14.19 15.48
C LEU A 102 -9.29 -13.55 15.49
N VAL A 103 -10.04 -13.68 14.40
CA VAL A 103 -11.46 -13.33 14.31
C VAL A 103 -12.23 -14.53 13.82
N GLU A 104 -13.23 -14.94 14.60
CA GLU A 104 -14.27 -15.89 14.18
C GLU A 104 -15.54 -15.09 13.86
N PHE A 105 -16.14 -15.34 12.70
CA PHE A 105 -17.34 -14.61 12.25
C PHE A 105 -18.33 -15.54 11.56
N GLY A 106 -19.62 -15.17 11.59
CA GLY A 106 -20.71 -15.99 11.06
C GLY A 106 -22.09 -15.38 11.33
N PRO A 107 -23.14 -16.17 11.60
CA PRO A 107 -24.49 -15.65 11.86
C PRO A 107 -24.61 -14.99 13.24
N GLY A 108 -23.70 -15.29 14.17
CA GLY A 108 -23.64 -14.69 15.50
C GLY A 108 -22.71 -13.48 15.56
N ALA A 109 -22.52 -12.95 16.78
CA ALA A 109 -21.55 -11.89 17.04
C ALA A 109 -20.12 -12.35 16.67
N GLU A 110 -19.33 -11.42 16.12
CA GLU A 110 -17.92 -11.64 15.87
C GLU A 110 -17.18 -11.88 17.19
N LYS A 111 -16.32 -12.90 17.23
CA LYS A 111 -15.45 -13.17 18.36
C LYS A 111 -14.02 -12.82 17.97
N ARG A 112 -13.40 -11.91 18.71
CA ARG A 112 -12.02 -11.44 18.48
C ARG A 112 -11.14 -11.92 19.62
N THR A 113 -10.01 -12.55 19.28
CA THR A 113 -9.01 -13.03 20.22
C THR A 113 -7.66 -12.42 19.87
N GLY A 114 -7.04 -11.71 20.81
CA GLY A 114 -5.75 -11.04 20.65
C GLY A 114 -5.57 -10.00 21.75
N ASP A 115 -4.36 -9.48 21.93
CA ASP A 115 -4.08 -8.44 22.94
C ASP A 115 -4.83 -7.15 22.57
N PRO A 116 -5.70 -6.61 23.44
CA PRO A 116 -6.44 -5.37 23.16
C PRO A 116 -5.54 -4.17 22.86
N SER A 117 -4.31 -4.17 23.39
CA SER A 117 -3.34 -3.08 23.23
C SER A 117 -2.80 -2.98 21.80
N LEU A 118 -2.96 -4.02 20.98
CA LEU A 118 -2.67 -3.96 19.53
C LEU A 118 -3.44 -2.86 18.81
N ARG A 119 -4.59 -2.43 19.34
CA ARG A 119 -5.33 -1.29 18.81
C ARG A 119 -4.48 -0.02 18.76
N ASN A 120 -3.55 0.17 19.71
CA ASN A 120 -2.62 1.30 19.76
C ASN A 120 -1.55 1.26 18.64
N VAL A 121 -1.39 0.10 18.00
CA VAL A 121 -0.55 -0.05 16.80
C VAL A 121 -1.38 0.09 15.53
N PHE A 122 -2.56 -0.53 15.47
CA PHE A 122 -3.33 -0.68 14.23
C PHE A 122 -4.25 0.50 13.91
N THR A 123 -4.76 1.21 14.91
CA THR A 123 -5.67 2.35 14.71
C THR A 123 -4.97 3.60 14.21
N PRO A 124 -3.81 4.03 14.75
CA PRO A 124 -3.21 5.29 14.31
C PRO A 124 -2.84 5.27 12.83
N PHE A 125 -3.38 6.20 12.07
CA PHE A 125 -2.89 6.56 10.75
C PHE A 125 -2.13 7.88 10.83
N SER A 126 -1.04 7.98 10.08
CA SER A 126 -0.27 9.21 9.96
C SER A 126 0.38 9.26 8.60
N ARG A 127 0.59 10.44 8.03
CA ARG A 127 1.44 10.61 6.84
C ARG A 127 2.93 10.67 7.19
N ALA A 128 3.28 10.61 8.48
CA ALA A 128 4.67 10.62 8.92
C ALA A 128 5.38 9.28 8.63
N PRO A 129 6.70 9.30 8.39
CA PRO A 129 7.48 8.09 8.12
C PRO A 129 7.70 7.23 9.38
N THR A 130 7.44 7.74 10.58
CA THR A 130 7.73 7.06 11.85
C THR A 130 6.71 5.98 12.23
N LEU A 131 5.55 5.97 11.58
CA LEU A 131 4.50 5.00 11.85
C LEU A 131 4.35 4.02 10.68
N GLY A 132 4.47 2.73 11.00
CA GLY A 132 4.13 1.64 10.10
C GLY A 132 2.64 1.65 9.77
N LYS A 133 2.32 1.31 8.52
CA LYS A 133 0.96 1.36 7.96
C LYS A 133 0.65 0.04 7.29
N LEU A 134 -0.63 -0.31 7.21
CA LEU A 134 -1.11 -1.25 6.20
C LEU A 134 -1.73 -0.44 5.05
N GLU A 135 -1.36 -0.72 3.80
CA GLU A 135 -1.89 -0.03 2.62
C GLU A 135 -2.29 -1.04 1.54
N LEU A 136 -3.50 -0.92 0.98
CA LEU A 136 -3.97 -1.76 -0.12
C LEU A 136 -3.93 -1.00 -1.45
N PHE A 137 -3.15 -1.48 -2.42
CA PHE A 137 -3.18 -1.05 -3.81
C PHE A 137 -4.04 -2.03 -4.61
N PRO A 138 -5.32 -1.71 -4.88
CA PRO A 138 -6.19 -2.63 -5.62
C PRO A 138 -5.85 -2.66 -7.11
N GLN A 139 -6.35 -3.68 -7.82
CA GLN A 139 -6.14 -3.82 -9.27
C GLN A 139 -6.77 -2.68 -10.08
N ASN A 140 -7.84 -2.05 -9.57
CA ASN A 140 -8.58 -0.96 -10.23
C ASN A 140 -8.04 0.44 -9.88
N ARG A 141 -6.81 0.53 -9.35
CA ARG A 141 -6.14 1.80 -9.03
C ARG A 141 -5.85 2.60 -10.30
N GLY A 142 -5.96 3.92 -10.21
CA GLY A 142 -5.55 4.83 -11.27
C GLY A 142 -5.42 6.26 -10.76
N LEU A 143 -4.75 7.12 -11.52
CA LEU A 143 -4.66 8.54 -11.18
C LEU A 143 -5.88 9.32 -11.71
N ARG A 144 -6.68 8.76 -12.64
CA ARG A 144 -7.89 9.39 -13.21
C ARG A 144 -7.65 10.84 -13.64
N VAL A 145 -6.82 11.01 -14.67
CA VAL A 145 -6.33 12.31 -15.16
C VAL A 145 -7.45 13.29 -15.54
N ASP A 146 -8.61 12.78 -15.93
CA ASP A 146 -9.82 13.58 -16.17
C ASP A 146 -10.32 14.29 -14.89
N GLN A 147 -10.24 13.63 -13.74
CA GLN A 147 -10.53 14.21 -12.42
C GLN A 147 -9.44 15.17 -11.94
N TRP A 148 -8.29 15.23 -12.63
CA TRP A 148 -7.23 16.21 -12.34
C TRP A 148 -7.51 17.60 -12.94
N ARG A 149 -8.63 17.78 -13.65
CA ARG A 149 -8.98 19.06 -14.27
C ARG A 149 -9.72 20.05 -13.37
N PHE A 150 -10.48 19.59 -12.36
CA PHE A 150 -11.33 20.46 -11.53
C PHE A 150 -10.95 20.42 -10.05
N PRO A 151 -10.90 21.55 -9.32
CA PRO A 151 -10.59 21.55 -7.90
C PRO A 151 -11.63 20.71 -7.14
N HIS A 152 -11.20 19.61 -6.55
CA HIS A 152 -12.02 18.84 -5.62
C HIS A 152 -11.87 19.40 -4.21
N GLU A 153 -12.97 19.41 -3.45
CA GLU A 153 -12.91 19.67 -2.03
C GLU A 153 -11.97 18.66 -1.35
N PRO A 154 -11.17 19.10 -0.35
CA PRO A 154 -10.29 18.21 0.35
C PRO A 154 -11.12 17.16 1.07
N LEU A 155 -10.77 15.88 0.89
CA LEU A 155 -11.30 14.82 1.73
C LEU A 155 -10.85 15.09 3.17
N SER A 156 -11.76 14.90 4.13
CA SER A 156 -11.34 14.89 5.54
C SER A 156 -10.36 13.75 5.78
N ALA A 157 -9.46 13.93 6.76
CA ALA A 157 -8.48 12.91 7.13
C ALA A 157 -9.15 11.54 7.40
N ALA A 158 -10.27 11.54 8.14
CA ALA A 158 -11.05 10.33 8.42
C ALA A 158 -11.58 9.61 7.17
N VAL A 159 -11.96 10.35 6.12
CA VAL A 159 -12.41 9.74 4.85
C VAL A 159 -11.23 9.15 4.09
N GLU A 160 -10.09 9.85 4.05
CA GLU A 160 -8.89 9.34 3.39
C GLU A 160 -8.35 8.08 4.08
N GLU A 161 -8.32 8.10 5.41
CA GLU A 161 -7.95 7.00 6.31
C GLU A 161 -8.83 5.77 6.05
N GLY A 162 -10.16 5.97 6.08
CA GLY A 162 -11.13 4.90 5.84
C GLY A 162 -11.05 4.26 4.45
N ARG A 163 -10.41 4.92 3.48
CA ARG A 163 -10.20 4.37 2.11
C ARG A 163 -8.91 3.57 1.96
N ARG A 164 -7.94 3.67 2.89
CA ARG A 164 -6.60 3.05 2.75
C ARG A 164 -6.65 1.53 2.55
N LEU A 165 -7.60 0.85 3.18
CA LEU A 165 -7.74 -0.60 3.10
C LEU A 165 -8.94 -1.06 2.25
N ARG A 166 -9.48 -0.18 1.42
CA ARG A 166 -10.62 -0.47 0.53
C ARG A 166 -10.15 -0.56 -0.93
N GLY A 167 -10.83 -1.39 -1.71
CA GLY A 167 -10.61 -1.53 -3.16
C GLY A 167 -11.30 -0.44 -4.00
N ASP A 168 -11.35 0.78 -3.49
CA ASP A 168 -12.03 1.91 -4.14
C ASP A 168 -11.14 2.50 -5.25
N PRO A 169 -11.60 2.61 -6.51
CA PRO A 169 -10.82 3.21 -7.59
C PRO A 169 -10.50 4.69 -7.34
N ASP A 170 -11.36 5.42 -6.62
CA ASP A 170 -11.20 6.86 -6.30
C ASP A 170 -10.35 7.10 -5.04
N LYS A 171 -9.67 6.07 -4.56
CA LYS A 171 -8.80 6.13 -3.38
C LYS A 171 -7.66 7.15 -3.52
N TYR A 172 -7.14 7.33 -4.73
CA TYR A 172 -5.95 8.16 -5.00
C TYR A 172 -6.26 9.55 -5.53
N THR A 173 -7.54 9.91 -5.68
CA THR A 173 -7.95 11.26 -6.09
C THR A 173 -7.47 12.34 -5.12
N SER A 174 -7.24 12.01 -3.84
CA SER A 174 -6.68 12.95 -2.84
C SER A 174 -5.20 13.31 -3.09
N LEU A 175 -4.44 12.52 -3.86
CA LEU A 175 -3.01 12.77 -4.09
C LEU A 175 -2.77 14.10 -4.81
N ARG A 176 -3.66 14.46 -5.74
CA ARG A 176 -3.62 15.77 -6.40
C ARG A 176 -3.74 16.91 -5.40
N ARG A 177 -4.70 16.79 -4.49
CA ARG A 177 -4.95 17.81 -3.47
C ARG A 177 -3.75 17.92 -2.52
N ALA A 178 -3.16 16.80 -2.12
CA ALA A 178 -1.94 16.80 -1.31
C ALA A 178 -0.81 17.56 -2.00
N LEU A 179 -0.60 17.36 -3.31
CA LEU A 179 0.38 18.13 -4.09
C LEU A 179 0.02 19.62 -4.17
N PHE A 180 -1.25 19.96 -4.39
CA PHE A 180 -1.72 21.36 -4.40
C PHE A 180 -1.41 22.08 -3.08
N ASP A 181 -1.77 21.45 -1.96
CA ASP A 181 -1.57 22.04 -0.63
C ASP A 181 -0.07 22.23 -0.36
N LEU A 182 0.78 21.24 -0.71
CA LEU A 182 2.22 21.34 -0.55
C LEU A 182 2.86 22.44 -1.41
N VAL A 183 2.40 22.64 -2.64
CA VAL A 183 2.90 23.73 -3.51
C VAL A 183 2.55 25.09 -2.94
N ASN A 184 1.32 25.26 -2.46
CA ASN A 184 0.91 26.52 -1.84
C ASN A 184 1.67 26.78 -0.54
N GLU A 185 1.89 25.75 0.27
CA GLU A 185 2.71 25.85 1.48
C GLU A 185 4.16 26.22 1.15
N GLN A 186 4.76 25.59 0.13
CA GLN A 186 6.10 25.94 -0.35
C GLN A 186 6.16 27.39 -0.81
N ALA A 187 5.19 27.84 -1.60
CA ALA A 187 5.11 29.22 -2.08
C ALA A 187 4.98 30.23 -0.94
N ALA A 188 4.15 29.95 0.06
CA ALA A 188 3.99 30.78 1.24
C ALA A 188 5.32 30.93 2.01
N ARG A 189 6.05 29.82 2.22
CA ARG A 189 7.37 29.84 2.89
C ARG A 189 8.42 30.62 2.10
N VAL A 190 8.42 30.50 0.77
CA VAL A 190 9.32 31.29 -0.09
C VAL A 190 8.98 32.78 -0.02
N ALA A 191 7.69 33.13 -0.04
CA ALA A 191 7.24 34.52 0.09
C ALA A 191 7.62 35.13 1.45
N GLU A 192 7.48 34.36 2.54
CA GLU A 192 7.92 34.76 3.88
C GLU A 192 9.44 34.98 3.96
N ALA A 193 10.24 34.08 3.36
CA ALA A 193 11.69 34.23 3.29
C ALA A 193 12.10 35.47 2.46
N LEU A 194 11.44 35.72 1.33
CA LEU A 194 11.63 36.93 0.53
C LEU A 194 11.27 38.20 1.30
N GLY A 195 10.12 38.21 1.99
CA GLY A 195 9.65 39.36 2.75
C GLY A 195 10.54 39.71 3.94
N SER A 196 11.11 38.70 4.60
CA SER A 196 11.98 38.91 5.78
C SER A 196 13.43 39.25 5.43
N ARG A 197 13.96 38.77 4.29
CA ARG A 197 15.39 38.88 3.96
C ARG A 197 15.68 39.62 2.65
N GLY A 198 14.66 39.94 1.85
CA GLY A 198 14.80 40.52 0.50
C GLY A 198 15.29 39.54 -0.58
N ILE A 199 15.77 38.36 -0.19
CA ILE A 199 16.29 37.30 -1.07
C ILE A 199 15.81 35.96 -0.51
N ALA A 200 15.37 35.04 -1.37
CA ALA A 200 15.14 33.64 -1.02
C ALA A 200 16.13 32.77 -1.80
N VAL A 201 17.08 32.17 -1.07
CA VAL A 201 18.00 31.20 -1.63
C VAL A 201 17.35 29.82 -1.52
N ARG A 202 17.53 28.97 -2.54
CA ARG A 202 16.98 27.60 -2.55
C ARG A 202 17.37 26.76 -1.32
N ALA A 203 18.54 27.03 -0.73
CA ALA A 203 19.02 26.34 0.46
C ALA A 203 18.25 26.73 1.74
N ASP A 204 17.59 27.89 1.76
CA ASP A 204 16.95 28.45 2.95
C ASP A 204 15.54 27.92 3.18
N VAL A 205 14.90 27.37 2.14
CA VAL A 205 13.53 26.86 2.20
C VAL A 205 13.55 25.36 1.92
N PRO A 206 13.11 24.52 2.88
CA PRO A 206 13.00 23.08 2.65
C PRO A 206 12.18 22.77 1.39
N ASP A 207 12.63 21.82 0.57
CA ASP A 207 11.89 21.35 -0.61
C ASP A 207 10.81 20.36 -0.18
N LEU A 208 9.60 20.85 0.03
CA LEU A 208 8.45 20.03 0.45
C LEU A 208 8.06 18.97 -0.59
N LEU A 209 8.50 19.13 -1.85
CA LEU A 209 8.30 18.15 -2.92
C LEU A 209 9.42 17.10 -2.99
N ALA A 210 10.47 17.20 -2.17
CA ALA A 210 11.59 16.27 -2.18
C ALA A 210 11.16 14.79 -2.06
N PRO A 211 10.20 14.41 -1.19
CA PRO A 211 9.78 13.01 -1.10
C PRO A 211 9.13 12.49 -2.39
N PHE A 212 8.36 13.33 -3.08
CA PHE A 212 7.76 12.99 -4.38
C PHE A 212 8.82 12.87 -5.46
N LYS A 213 9.77 13.82 -5.52
CA LYS A 213 10.90 13.78 -6.48
C LYS A 213 11.73 12.51 -6.31
N HIS A 214 12.04 12.15 -5.07
CA HIS A 214 12.78 10.93 -4.76
C HIS A 214 12.00 9.68 -5.16
N ALA A 215 10.72 9.58 -4.77
CA ALA A 215 9.89 8.43 -5.09
C ALA A 215 9.72 8.23 -6.61
N ILE A 216 9.51 9.33 -7.35
CA ILE A 216 9.39 9.30 -8.82
C ILE A 216 10.70 8.84 -9.44
N ALA A 217 11.84 9.37 -9.00
CA ALA A 217 13.15 8.95 -9.52
C ALA A 217 13.46 7.47 -9.24
N THR A 218 12.98 6.94 -8.10
CA THR A 218 13.14 5.52 -7.73
C THR A 218 12.27 4.60 -8.60
N MET A 219 11.01 4.96 -8.82
CA MET A 219 10.08 4.17 -9.64
C MET A 219 10.34 4.30 -11.14
N LEU A 220 10.70 5.50 -11.58
CA LEU A 220 10.87 5.90 -12.98
C LEU A 220 12.23 6.62 -13.14
N PRO A 221 13.33 5.85 -13.28
CA PRO A 221 14.68 6.41 -13.40
C PRO A 221 14.87 7.38 -14.57
N GLU A 222 14.01 7.29 -15.58
CA GLU A 222 14.02 8.13 -16.78
C GLU A 222 13.18 9.41 -16.66
N LEU A 223 12.44 9.59 -15.56
CA LEU A 223 11.61 10.78 -15.30
C LEU A 223 12.07 11.53 -14.05
N ARG A 224 11.97 12.85 -14.08
CA ARG A 224 12.20 13.73 -12.92
C ARG A 224 11.06 14.72 -12.79
N LEU A 225 10.49 14.85 -11.59
CA LEU A 225 9.53 15.91 -11.29
C LEU A 225 10.29 17.26 -11.19
N THR A 226 10.07 18.14 -12.15
CA THR A 226 10.73 19.46 -12.20
C THR A 226 9.86 20.54 -11.58
N ALA A 227 8.55 20.50 -11.82
CA ALA A 227 7.61 21.44 -11.24
C ALA A 227 6.23 20.82 -11.05
N VAL A 228 5.48 21.38 -10.11
CA VAL A 228 4.04 21.20 -9.99
C VAL A 228 3.44 22.58 -10.22
N ARG A 229 2.68 22.74 -11.31
CA ARG A 229 2.12 24.04 -11.69
C ARG A 229 0.64 24.12 -11.37
N LEU A 230 0.23 25.32 -10.98
CA LEU A 230 -1.16 25.69 -10.80
C LEU A 230 -1.57 26.51 -12.03
N ARG A 231 -2.53 26.01 -12.81
CA ARG A 231 -3.11 26.72 -13.96
C ARG A 231 -4.62 26.66 -13.87
N GLU A 232 -5.29 27.82 -13.74
CA GLU A 232 -6.76 27.91 -13.74
C GLU A 232 -7.46 26.95 -12.75
N GLY A 233 -6.84 26.70 -11.58
CA GLY A 233 -7.36 25.75 -10.58
C GLY A 233 -7.03 24.27 -10.85
N SER A 234 -6.37 23.97 -11.97
CA SER A 234 -5.77 22.67 -12.28
C SER A 234 -4.35 22.54 -11.72
N VAL A 235 -3.99 21.32 -11.32
CA VAL A 235 -2.63 20.96 -10.89
C VAL A 235 -2.02 20.12 -12.01
N SER A 236 -0.94 20.60 -12.62
CA SER A 236 -0.20 19.85 -13.63
C SER A 236 1.18 19.46 -13.11
N LEU A 237 1.54 18.19 -13.28
CA LEU A 237 2.90 17.71 -13.04
C LEU A 237 3.75 17.98 -14.29
N GLU A 238 4.86 18.70 -14.14
CA GLU A 238 5.89 18.81 -15.19
C GLU A 238 6.99 17.77 -14.90
N LEU A 239 7.09 16.79 -15.79
CA LEU A 239 8.02 15.67 -15.70
C LEU A 239 9.06 15.80 -16.82
N LEU A 240 10.34 15.88 -16.46
CA LEU A 240 11.45 15.90 -17.42
C LEU A 240 11.89 14.47 -17.74
N ARG A 241 11.83 14.11 -19.01
CA ARG A 241 12.40 12.87 -19.56
C ARG A 241 13.91 13.03 -19.75
N ARG A 242 14.62 11.90 -19.77
CA ARG A 242 16.07 11.85 -20.04
C ARG A 242 16.48 12.45 -21.39
N ASP A 243 15.58 12.43 -22.38
CA ASP A 243 15.77 13.05 -23.70
C ASP A 243 15.64 14.60 -23.68
N GLY A 244 15.36 15.19 -22.51
CA GLY A 244 15.20 16.63 -22.34
C GLY A 244 13.77 17.13 -22.56
N ARG A 245 12.83 16.27 -22.99
CA ARG A 245 11.43 16.68 -23.19
C ARG A 245 10.71 16.79 -21.84
N THR A 246 9.92 17.85 -21.68
CA THR A 246 8.98 17.96 -20.57
C THR A 246 7.64 17.36 -21.00
N VAL A 247 7.08 16.50 -20.17
CA VAL A 247 5.77 15.86 -20.37
C VAL A 247 4.88 16.08 -19.15
N THR A 248 3.58 16.05 -19.39
CA THR A 248 2.51 16.10 -18.38
C THR A 248 2.00 14.70 -18.05
N LEU A 249 1.10 14.60 -17.06
CA LEU A 249 0.50 13.33 -16.67
C LEU A 249 -0.35 12.72 -17.80
N GLU A 250 -0.91 13.54 -18.67
CA GLU A 250 -1.67 13.14 -19.86
C GLU A 250 -0.80 12.49 -20.94
N GLU A 251 0.52 12.72 -20.90
CA GLU A 251 1.49 12.32 -21.93
C GLU A 251 2.37 11.14 -21.51
N VAL A 252 2.16 10.60 -20.30
CA VAL A 252 2.87 9.39 -19.84
C VAL A 252 2.14 8.13 -20.30
N SER A 253 2.87 7.04 -20.50
CA SER A 253 2.25 5.75 -20.82
C SER A 253 1.45 5.20 -19.63
N ALA A 254 0.53 4.26 -19.87
CA ALA A 254 -0.19 3.56 -18.79
C ALA A 254 0.76 2.86 -17.80
N SER A 255 1.91 2.34 -18.29
CA SER A 255 2.95 1.76 -17.44
C SER A 255 3.64 2.80 -16.55
N GLU A 256 3.90 4.00 -17.08
CA GLU A 256 4.46 5.13 -16.32
C GLU A 256 3.43 5.67 -15.32
N GLU A 257 2.15 5.76 -15.68
CA GLU A 257 1.07 6.19 -14.79
C GLU A 257 0.99 5.30 -13.54
N GLN A 258 1.07 3.97 -13.70
CA GLN A 258 1.04 3.04 -12.55
C GLN A 258 2.25 3.23 -11.63
N ALA A 259 3.44 3.41 -12.19
CA ALA A 259 4.66 3.68 -11.42
C ALA A 259 4.61 5.05 -10.73
N LEU A 260 4.05 6.08 -11.40
CA LEU A 260 3.78 7.39 -10.81
C LEU A 260 2.78 7.28 -9.67
N LEU A 261 1.73 6.48 -9.79
CA LEU A 261 0.75 6.29 -8.71
C LEU A 261 1.42 5.78 -7.43
N PHE A 262 2.27 4.74 -7.54
CA PHE A 262 3.03 4.24 -6.38
C PHE A 262 3.96 5.32 -5.80
N ALA A 263 4.66 6.05 -6.67
CA ALA A 263 5.58 7.11 -6.25
C ALA A 263 4.85 8.28 -5.55
N LEU A 264 3.74 8.74 -6.11
CA LEU A 264 2.92 9.83 -5.55
C LEU A 264 2.26 9.39 -4.25
N ALA A 265 1.75 8.16 -4.18
CA ALA A 265 1.20 7.60 -2.95
C ALA A 265 2.28 7.53 -1.85
N HIS A 266 3.50 7.06 -2.19
CA HIS A 266 4.62 7.07 -1.25
C HIS A 266 5.02 8.49 -0.85
N GLY A 267 5.12 9.42 -1.80
CA GLY A 267 5.41 10.83 -1.52
C GLY A 267 4.42 11.45 -0.52
N ALA A 268 3.13 11.15 -0.68
CA ALA A 268 2.08 11.68 0.19
C ALA A 268 1.99 10.97 1.55
N MET A 269 2.21 9.65 1.60
CA MET A 269 1.94 8.83 2.78
C MET A 269 3.19 8.35 3.52
N GLN A 270 4.37 8.55 2.95
CA GLN A 270 5.68 8.15 3.49
C GLN A 270 5.65 6.70 4.01
N PHE A 271 5.51 5.73 3.10
CA PHE A 271 5.48 4.32 3.48
C PHE A 271 6.85 3.86 3.98
N HIS A 272 6.99 3.73 5.30
CA HIS A 272 8.13 3.12 5.97
C HIS A 272 7.62 2.16 7.03
N HIS A 273 8.35 1.08 7.30
CA HIS A 273 7.99 0.05 8.27
C HIS A 273 6.57 -0.51 8.07
N SER A 274 6.08 -0.47 6.83
CA SER A 274 4.69 -0.68 6.44
C SER A 274 4.49 -2.03 5.73
N VAL A 275 3.27 -2.54 5.75
CA VAL A 275 2.83 -3.70 4.97
C VAL A 275 2.02 -3.18 3.78
N LEU A 276 2.49 -3.41 2.57
CA LEU A 276 1.84 -3.01 1.33
C LEU A 276 1.22 -4.23 0.68
N LEU A 277 -0.10 -4.23 0.54
CA LEU A 277 -0.87 -5.25 -0.16
C LEU A 277 -1.07 -4.77 -1.59
N VAL A 278 -0.52 -5.45 -2.58
CA VAL A 278 -0.53 -4.97 -3.98
C VAL A 278 -1.20 -6.00 -4.87
N ASP A 279 -2.33 -5.63 -5.44
CA ASP A 279 -3.07 -6.49 -6.36
C ASP A 279 -2.69 -6.17 -7.81
N GLU A 280 -2.18 -7.17 -8.52
CA GLU A 280 -1.62 -7.04 -9.87
C GLU A 280 -0.57 -5.91 -9.96
N PRO A 281 0.58 -6.00 -9.27
CA PRO A 281 1.63 -4.98 -9.37
C PRO A 281 2.10 -4.75 -10.81
N GLU A 282 2.04 -5.77 -11.66
CA GLU A 282 2.45 -5.76 -13.05
C GLU A 282 1.47 -5.08 -14.03
N LEU A 283 0.35 -4.54 -13.53
CA LEU A 283 -0.70 -3.97 -14.38
C LEU A 283 -0.11 -2.95 -15.40
N HIS A 284 -0.48 -3.13 -16.67
CA HIS A 284 -0.01 -2.36 -17.83
C HIS A 284 1.49 -2.44 -18.16
N GLN A 285 2.25 -3.28 -17.46
CA GLN A 285 3.68 -3.48 -17.75
C GLN A 285 3.89 -4.54 -18.83
N HIS A 286 5.00 -4.40 -19.54
CA HIS A 286 5.51 -5.49 -20.37
C HIS A 286 6.17 -6.55 -19.46
N SER A 287 6.01 -7.84 -19.79
CA SER A 287 6.47 -8.99 -18.97
C SER A 287 7.93 -8.89 -18.52
N ALA A 288 8.80 -8.38 -19.38
CA ALA A 288 10.22 -8.16 -19.10
C ALA A 288 10.49 -7.22 -17.89
N HIS A 289 9.54 -6.35 -17.53
CA HIS A 289 9.70 -5.33 -16.48
C HIS A 289 8.92 -5.64 -15.19
N HIS A 290 8.16 -6.73 -15.14
CA HIS A 290 7.29 -7.03 -13.98
C HIS A 290 8.09 -7.12 -12.67
N ALA A 291 9.17 -7.90 -12.66
CA ALA A 291 10.00 -8.07 -11.48
C ALA A 291 10.72 -6.77 -11.10
N GLU A 292 11.19 -6.01 -12.09
CA GLU A 292 11.88 -4.75 -11.84
C GLU A 292 10.96 -3.72 -11.19
N LEU A 293 9.72 -3.57 -11.66
CA LEU A 293 8.75 -2.67 -11.04
C LEU A 293 8.51 -3.03 -9.57
N LEU A 294 8.28 -4.31 -9.26
CA LEU A 294 8.05 -4.76 -7.88
C LEU A 294 9.28 -4.53 -6.98
N LEU A 295 10.49 -4.77 -7.50
CA LEU A 295 11.72 -4.51 -6.77
C LEU A 295 11.97 -3.02 -6.55
N ARG A 296 11.58 -2.14 -7.48
CA ARG A 296 11.60 -0.68 -7.28
C ARG A 296 10.58 -0.26 -6.22
N LEU A 297 9.39 -0.83 -6.23
CA LEU A 297 8.38 -0.61 -5.19
C LEU A 297 8.88 -1.06 -3.81
N ALA A 298 9.59 -2.19 -3.74
CA ALA A 298 10.22 -2.66 -2.50
C ALA A 298 11.31 -1.72 -1.96
N LYS A 299 11.94 -0.95 -2.85
CA LYS A 299 12.92 0.09 -2.51
C LYS A 299 12.29 1.43 -2.15
N LEU A 300 10.98 1.61 -2.35
CA LEU A 300 10.28 2.79 -1.85
C LEU A 300 10.18 2.71 -0.33
N GLY A 301 10.86 3.61 0.35
CA GLY A 301 10.96 3.63 1.81
C GLY A 301 11.86 2.55 2.38
N SER A 302 11.76 2.35 3.69
CA SER A 302 12.62 1.43 4.45
C SER A 302 11.78 0.49 5.30
N GLY A 303 12.21 -0.77 5.41
CA GLY A 303 11.55 -1.75 6.28
C GLY A 303 10.12 -2.11 5.86
N ASN A 304 9.74 -1.89 4.60
CA ASN A 304 8.43 -2.29 4.10
C ASN A 304 8.37 -3.79 3.81
N GLN A 305 7.20 -4.41 3.98
CA GLN A 305 6.90 -5.74 3.47
C GLN A 305 5.81 -5.64 2.41
N ILE A 306 6.03 -6.26 1.25
CA ILE A 306 5.10 -6.26 0.15
C ILE A 306 4.50 -7.64 -0.01
N LEU A 307 3.17 -7.71 0.01
CA LEU A 307 2.41 -8.90 -0.31
C LEU A 307 1.70 -8.66 -1.64
N ALA A 308 2.20 -9.26 -2.72
CA ALA A 308 1.75 -8.99 -4.07
C ALA A 308 0.91 -10.14 -4.63
N ALA A 309 -0.37 -9.90 -4.91
CA ALA A 309 -1.21 -10.82 -5.67
C ALA A 309 -0.90 -10.68 -7.15
N THR A 310 -0.52 -11.78 -7.82
CA THR A 310 -0.09 -11.74 -9.23
C THR A 310 -0.53 -12.98 -10.00
N GLY A 311 -0.87 -12.78 -11.27
CA GLY A 311 -1.06 -13.86 -12.26
C GLY A 311 0.16 -14.06 -13.17
N SER A 312 1.21 -13.27 -13.01
CA SER A 312 2.35 -13.25 -13.92
C SER A 312 3.35 -14.38 -13.64
N GLU A 313 3.44 -15.34 -14.55
CA GLU A 313 4.45 -16.39 -14.51
C GLU A 313 5.89 -15.85 -14.57
N PRO A 314 6.23 -14.86 -15.43
CA PRO A 314 7.56 -14.25 -15.43
C PRO A 314 7.95 -13.61 -14.09
N LEU A 315 6.98 -13.00 -13.39
CA LEU A 315 7.20 -12.43 -12.08
C LEU A 315 7.46 -13.54 -11.05
N VAL A 316 6.59 -14.56 -10.99
CA VAL A 316 6.74 -15.70 -10.07
C VAL A 316 8.06 -16.42 -10.26
N ALA A 317 8.49 -16.64 -11.50
CA ALA A 317 9.74 -17.32 -11.83
C ALA A 317 11.00 -16.58 -11.32
N ARG A 318 10.89 -15.29 -11.00
CA ARG A 318 12.03 -14.50 -10.51
C ARG A 318 12.25 -14.63 -9.00
N PHE A 319 11.26 -15.12 -8.25
CA PHE A 319 11.31 -15.19 -6.79
C PHE A 319 11.55 -16.65 -6.31
N PRO A 320 12.33 -16.84 -5.23
CA PRO A 320 12.45 -18.11 -4.53
C PRO A 320 11.09 -18.70 -4.14
N ALA A 321 10.99 -20.04 -4.16
CA ALA A 321 9.73 -20.73 -3.84
C ALA A 321 9.20 -20.42 -2.43
N GLU A 322 10.07 -20.17 -1.45
CA GLU A 322 9.69 -19.78 -0.09
C GLU A 322 9.01 -18.39 -0.03
N GLN A 323 9.22 -17.54 -1.03
CA GLN A 323 8.55 -16.24 -1.17
C GLN A 323 7.26 -16.32 -1.99
N VAL A 324 6.81 -17.52 -2.37
CA VAL A 324 5.63 -17.72 -3.24
C VAL A 324 4.58 -18.57 -2.54
N ILE A 325 3.42 -17.97 -2.29
CA ILE A 325 2.21 -18.64 -1.82
C ILE A 325 1.35 -18.98 -3.05
N ASP A 326 1.29 -20.27 -3.41
CA ASP A 326 0.48 -20.76 -4.52
C ASP A 326 -0.88 -21.30 -4.03
N LEU A 327 -1.93 -20.49 -4.24
CA LEU A 327 -3.31 -20.84 -3.88
C LEU A 327 -3.88 -21.97 -4.76
N GLY A 328 -3.30 -22.25 -5.92
CA GLY A 328 -3.68 -23.40 -6.75
C GLY A 328 -3.14 -24.74 -6.23
N LYS A 329 -1.98 -24.73 -5.56
CA LYS A 329 -1.42 -25.92 -4.89
C LYS A 329 -2.09 -26.17 -3.54
N ALA A 330 -2.37 -25.11 -2.77
CA ALA A 330 -3.06 -25.22 -1.49
C ALA A 330 -4.44 -25.90 -1.62
N ALA A 331 -5.18 -25.62 -2.71
CA ALA A 331 -6.45 -26.30 -3.01
C ALA A 331 -6.31 -27.81 -3.25
N ARG A 332 -5.18 -28.26 -3.80
CA ARG A 332 -4.91 -29.67 -4.15
C ARG A 332 -4.37 -30.47 -2.98
N GLY A 333 -3.66 -29.84 -2.06
CA GLY A 333 -3.18 -30.47 -0.82
C GLY A 333 -4.27 -30.71 0.24
N ALA A 334 -5.41 -30.01 0.13
CA ALA A 334 -6.56 -30.17 1.04
C ALA A 334 -7.47 -31.37 0.71
N VAL A 335 -7.14 -32.17 -0.32
CA VAL A 335 -7.81 -33.44 -0.59
C VAL A 335 -7.00 -34.58 0.02
N VAL A 336 -6.96 -34.68 1.35
CA VAL A 336 -6.54 -35.89 2.06
C VAL A 336 -7.39 -36.08 3.33
N LYS A 337 -8.27 -37.09 3.24
CA LYS A 337 -9.06 -37.79 4.27
C LYS A 337 -10.19 -37.03 4.96
#